data_AF-A0A8H7Q5M8-F1
#
_entry.id   AF-A0A8H7Q5M8-F1
#
_cell.length_a   1.000
_cell.length_b   1.000
_cell.length_c   1.000
_cell.angle_alpha   90.00
_cell.angle_beta   90.00
_cell.angle_gamma   90.00
#
_symmetry.space_group_name_H-M   'P 1'
#
loop_
_entity.id
_entity.type
_entity.pdbx_description
1 polymer ?
#
loop_
_entity_poly.entity_id
_entity_poly.type
_entity_poly.pdbx_seq_one_letter_code
_entity_poly.pdbx_strand_id
1 'polypeptide(L)'
;MLIVGEDGIARKFSCEKCIKGHRTSGCKHANSQLIEIKKKGRPSTQCEQCKELRKTKHMHVKCICSGNKPGWLRCRCLTCRSLYLTL
;
A
#
# COMPACT_ATOMS: atom_id res chain seq x y z
N MET A 1 -15.80 -12.42 8.40
CA MET A 1 -16.78 -13.42 7.91
C MET A 1 -16.95 -13.25 6.39
N LEU A 2 -17.04 -14.34 5.62
CA LEU A 2 -17.32 -14.31 4.18
C LEU A 2 -18.72 -14.87 3.96
N ILE A 3 -19.55 -14.15 3.21
CA ILE A 3 -20.90 -14.59 2.86
C ILE A 3 -20.99 -14.52 1.33
N VAL A 4 -21.38 -15.63 0.71
CA VAL A 4 -21.62 -15.72 -0.73
C VAL A 4 -23.08 -15.34 -0.96
N GLY A 5 -23.32 -14.27 -1.71
CA GLY A 5 -24.67 -13.89 -2.11
C GLY A 5 -25.22 -14.81 -3.21
N GLU A 6 -26.51 -14.70 -3.52
CA GLU A 6 -27.17 -15.45 -4.60
C GLU A 6 -26.52 -15.21 -5.97
N ASP A 7 -25.91 -14.04 -6.17
CA ASP A 7 -25.14 -13.69 -7.38
C ASP A 7 -23.79 -14.43 -7.51
N GLY A 8 -23.46 -15.33 -6.58
CA GLY A 8 -22.16 -16.04 -6.55
C GLY A 8 -20.97 -15.20 -6.08
N ILE A 9 -21.19 -13.94 -5.68
CA ILE A 9 -20.13 -13.03 -5.24
C ILE A 9 -19.89 -13.17 -3.73
N ALA A 10 -18.65 -13.50 -3.34
CA ALA A 10 -18.23 -13.55 -1.95
C ALA A 10 -17.92 -12.14 -1.38
N ARG A 11 -18.75 -11.68 -0.45
CA ARG A 11 -18.59 -10.39 0.24
C ARG A 11 -18.06 -10.60 1.66
N LYS A 12 -17.18 -9.69 2.10
CA LYS A 12 -16.61 -9.71 3.47
C LYS A 12 -17.49 -8.90 4.40
N PHE A 13 -17.82 -9.47 5.55
CA PHE A 13 -18.61 -8.82 6.59
C PHE A 13 -17.86 -8.77 7.91
N SER A 14 -18.06 -7.71 8.69
CA SER A 14 -17.59 -7.62 10.08
C SER A 14 -18.48 -6.70 10.92
N CYS A 15 -18.36 -6.87 12.23
CA CYS A 15 -19.05 -6.05 13.22
C CYS A 15 -18.51 -4.61 13.28
N GLU A 16 -19.34 -3.65 13.70
CA GLU A 16 -18.93 -2.24 13.83
C GLU A 16 -17.69 -2.03 14.71
N LYS A 17 -17.67 -2.67 15.90
CA LYS A 17 -16.52 -2.62 16.82
C LYS A 17 -15.23 -3.14 16.17
N CYS A 18 -15.36 -4.17 15.34
CA CYS A 18 -14.27 -4.83 14.64
C CYS A 18 -13.72 -3.95 13.53
N ILE A 19 -14.61 -3.24 12.82
CA ILE A 19 -14.25 -2.26 11.79
C ILE A 19 -13.49 -1.09 12.42
N LYS A 20 -14.06 -0.47 13.45
CA LYS A 20 -13.41 0.63 14.18
C LYS A 20 -12.09 0.21 14.81
N GLY A 21 -12.00 -1.03 15.32
CA GLY A 21 -10.81 -1.58 15.97
C GLY A 21 -9.80 -2.24 15.05
N HIS A 22 -9.94 -2.17 13.72
CA HIS A 22 -9.06 -2.83 12.74
C HIS A 22 -8.94 -4.37 12.88
N ARG A 23 -9.89 -5.02 13.55
CA ARG A 23 -9.94 -6.50 13.75
C ARG A 23 -10.86 -7.19 12.74
N THR A 24 -11.08 -6.57 11.59
CA THR A 24 -12.02 -7.03 10.55
C THR A 24 -11.65 -8.38 9.96
N SER A 25 -10.35 -8.64 9.79
CA SER A 25 -9.83 -9.90 9.24
C SER A 25 -10.26 -11.15 10.04
N GLY A 26 -10.42 -11.01 11.37
CA GLY A 26 -10.74 -12.12 12.29
C GLY A 26 -12.11 -12.03 12.96
N CYS A 27 -13.01 -11.15 12.48
CA CYS A 27 -14.31 -10.95 13.12
C CYS A 27 -15.19 -12.22 13.08
N LYS A 28 -15.50 -12.78 14.26
CA LYS A 28 -16.43 -13.91 14.48
C LYS A 28 -17.68 -13.54 15.30
N HIS A 29 -17.86 -12.27 15.64
CA HIS A 29 -19.02 -11.83 16.42
C HIS A 29 -20.29 -11.86 15.55
N ALA A 30 -21.30 -12.61 15.98
CA ALA A 30 -22.62 -12.65 15.35
C ALA A 30 -23.65 -11.74 16.07
N ASN A 31 -23.31 -11.24 17.25
CA ASN A 31 -24.24 -10.53 18.15
C ASN A 31 -24.39 -9.02 17.83
N SER A 32 -23.83 -8.54 16.72
CA SER A 32 -23.82 -7.13 16.36
C SER A 32 -24.06 -6.98 14.87
N GLN A 33 -24.58 -5.82 14.46
CA GLN A 33 -24.87 -5.54 13.06
C GLN A 33 -23.61 -5.77 12.21
N LEU A 34 -23.74 -6.66 11.22
CA LEU A 34 -22.69 -6.99 10.28
C LEU A 34 -22.74 -5.99 9.12
N ILE A 35 -21.62 -5.34 8.86
CA ILE A 35 -21.46 -4.36 7.80
C ILE A 35 -20.56 -4.95 6.72
N GLU A 36 -20.92 -4.74 5.45
CA GLU A 36 -20.09 -5.14 4.31
C GLU A 36 -18.81 -4.29 4.23
N ILE A 37 -17.66 -4.96 4.15
CA ILE A 37 -16.36 -4.33 4.00
C ILE A 37 -15.95 -4.37 2.52
N LYS A 38 -15.97 -3.19 1.89
CA LYS A 38 -15.37 -2.99 0.57
C LYS A 38 -13.84 -3.01 0.69
N LYS A 39 -13.15 -3.57 -0.31
CA LYS A 39 -11.68 -3.59 -0.39
C LYS A 39 -11.15 -2.19 -0.72
N LYS A 40 -11.01 -1.31 0.28
CA LYS A 40 -10.30 -0.03 0.11
C LYS A 40 -8.82 -0.25 0.37
N GLY A 41 -8.02 -0.36 -0.69
CA GLY A 41 -6.56 -0.39 -0.59
C GLY A 41 -6.02 1.00 -0.23
N ARG A 42 -4.88 1.06 0.48
CA ARG A 42 -4.13 2.30 0.60
C ARG A 42 -3.59 2.65 -0.79
N PRO A 43 -3.88 3.84 -1.36
CA PRO A 43 -3.28 4.25 -2.62
C PRO A 43 -1.75 4.24 -2.48
N SER A 44 -1.04 3.78 -3.51
CA SER A 44 0.42 3.69 -3.43
C SER A 44 1.02 5.08 -3.31
N THR A 45 1.78 5.32 -2.24
CA THR A 45 2.44 6.61 -1.99
C THR A 45 3.71 6.82 -2.81
N GLN A 46 4.07 5.89 -3.68
CA GLN A 46 5.25 5.94 -4.55
C GLN A 46 4.81 5.80 -6.00
N CYS A 47 5.45 6.55 -6.91
CA CYS A 47 5.27 6.35 -8.35
C CYS A 47 5.90 5.02 -8.81
N GLU A 48 5.51 4.55 -9.99
CA GLU A 48 6.00 3.29 -10.57
C GLU A 48 7.54 3.26 -10.69
N GLN A 49 8.15 4.36 -11.12
CA GLN A 49 9.61 4.46 -11.26
C GLN A 49 10.33 4.27 -9.91
N CYS A 50 9.84 4.91 -8.83
CA CYS A 50 10.43 4.72 -7.51
C CYS A 50 10.18 3.31 -6.95
N LYS A 51 9.08 2.65 -7.31
CA LYS A 51 8.85 1.25 -6.96
C LYS A 51 9.84 0.34 -7.67
N GLU A 52 10.10 0.57 -8.94
CA GLU A 52 11.05 -0.22 -9.73
C GLU A 52 12.47 -0.06 -9.22
N LEU A 53 12.91 1.17 -8.92
CA LEU A 53 14.23 1.42 -8.33
C LEU A 53 14.44 0.73 -6.98
N ARG A 54 13.37 0.58 -6.19
CA ARG A 54 13.43 -0.21 -4.97
C ARG A 54 13.63 -1.70 -5.25
N LYS A 55 13.03 -2.25 -6.32
CA LYS A 55 13.16 -3.66 -6.69
C LYS A 55 14.50 -3.98 -7.34
N THR A 56 14.93 -3.15 -8.28
CA THR A 56 16.11 -3.42 -9.11
C THR A 56 17.41 -2.99 -8.44
N LYS A 57 17.38 -1.89 -7.68
CA LYS A 57 18.58 -1.30 -7.06
C LYS A 57 18.55 -1.31 -5.53
N HIS A 58 17.53 -1.92 -4.91
CA HIS A 58 17.34 -1.93 -3.45
C HIS A 58 17.41 -0.52 -2.83
N MET A 59 16.94 0.50 -3.55
CA MET A 59 17.04 1.89 -3.11
C MET A 59 15.82 2.30 -2.26
N HIS A 60 16.05 2.63 -0.98
CA HIS A 60 15.00 3.05 -0.02
C HIS A 60 14.93 4.57 0.12
N VAL A 61 14.45 5.26 -0.92
CA VAL A 61 14.24 6.72 -0.88
C VAL A 61 12.76 7.10 -0.74
N LYS A 62 12.51 8.22 -0.05
CA LYS A 62 11.18 8.84 -0.02
C LYS A 62 10.84 9.35 -1.42
N CYS A 63 9.70 8.92 -1.97
CA CYS A 63 9.22 9.43 -3.26
C CYS A 63 8.82 10.90 -3.10
N ILE A 64 9.50 11.78 -3.84
CA ILE A 64 9.31 13.24 -3.83
C ILE A 64 9.00 13.78 -5.24
N CYS A 65 8.49 12.93 -6.12
CA CYS A 65 8.23 13.22 -7.54
C CYS A 65 7.06 14.19 -7.78
N SER A 66 6.92 15.24 -6.97
CA SER A 66 5.87 16.27 -7.01
C SER A 66 6.04 17.26 -8.19
N GLY A 67 6.25 16.74 -9.38
CA GLY A 67 6.58 17.47 -10.60
C GLY A 67 7.53 16.66 -11.47
N ASN A 68 7.35 16.71 -12.79
CA ASN A 68 8.10 15.99 -13.84
C ASN A 68 9.63 16.27 -13.79
N LYS A 69 10.32 15.79 -12.76
CA LYS A 69 11.79 15.82 -12.67
C LYS A 69 12.31 14.44 -12.30
N PRO A 70 13.37 13.96 -12.96
CA PRO A 70 13.88 12.61 -12.74
C PRO A 70 14.52 12.53 -11.34
N GLY A 71 14.08 11.54 -10.55
CA GLY A 71 14.32 11.43 -9.10
C GLY A 71 15.76 11.14 -8.65
N TRP A 72 16.76 11.29 -9.51
CA TRP A 72 18.18 11.06 -9.22
C TRP A 72 18.86 12.26 -8.55
N LEU A 73 18.26 13.45 -8.60
CA LEU A 73 18.88 14.72 -8.16
C LEU A 73 18.83 15.00 -6.65
N ARG A 74 18.48 14.02 -5.79
CA ARG A 74 18.32 14.30 -4.35
C ARG A 74 18.85 13.27 -3.36
N CYS A 75 19.72 12.34 -3.74
CA CYS A 75 20.54 11.68 -2.72
C CYS A 75 21.67 12.64 -2.30
N ARG A 76 21.53 13.21 -1.10
CA ARG A 76 22.56 14.01 -0.42
C ARG A 76 23.51 13.11 0.39
N CYS A 77 23.51 11.81 0.08
CA CYS A 77 24.35 10.80 0.68
C CYS A 77 25.74 10.85 0.02
N LEU A 78 26.80 10.97 0.83
CA LEU A 78 28.20 11.01 0.37
C LEU A 78 28.63 9.75 -0.42
N THR A 79 27.86 8.66 -0.34
CA THR A 79 28.20 7.35 -0.92
C THR A 79 27.72 7.11 -2.35
N CYS A 80 26.83 7.94 -2.92
CA CYS A 80 26.30 7.74 -4.28
C CYS A 80 26.90 8.66 -5.35
N ARG A 81 27.86 9.53 -5.02
CA ARG A 81 28.50 10.44 -5.98
C ARG A 81 29.67 9.82 -6.76
N SER A 82 30.10 8.59 -6.42
CA SER A 82 31.26 7.94 -7.06
C SER A 82 30.94 7.09 -8.30
N LEU A 83 29.67 6.89 -8.66
CA LEU A 83 29.30 6.03 -9.79
C LEU A 83 29.13 6.77 -11.14
N TYR A 84 29.44 8.07 -11.21
CA TYR A 84 29.30 8.88 -12.44
C TYR A 84 30.57 9.65 -12.84
N LEU A 85 31.72 9.34 -12.22
CA LEU A 85 33.03 9.90 -12.61
C LEU A 85 34.05 8.84 -13.03
N THR A 86 33.59 7.61 -13.26
CA THR A 86 34.37 6.54 -13.87
C THR A 86 33.53 5.86 -14.94
N LEU A 87 33.45 6.51 -16.11
CA LEU A 87 33.35 5.99 -17.48
C LEU A 87 32.94 7.12 -18.43
#